data_AF-A0A2B4S4L0-F1
#
_entry.id   AF-A0A2B4S4L0-F1
#
_cell.length_a   1.000
_cell.length_b   1.000
_cell.length_c   1.000
_cell.angle_alpha   90.00
_cell.angle_beta   90.00
_cell.angle_gamma   90.00
#
_symmetry.space_group_name_H-M   'P 1'
#
loop_
_entity.id
_entity.type
_entity.pdbx_description
1 polymer ?
#
loop_
_entity_poly.entity_id
_entity_poly.type
_entity_poly.pdbx_seq_one_letter_code
_entity_poly.pdbx_strand_id
1 'polypeptide(L)'
;MCHELLLICGDFNIHVDVPSDADTIQFKDLLNSMGLVQHVKRPTHIHGHKLDLIITRQGDDIVEGEPLPGSYFSDHATVICKLSVVKPPLRIKHAEYRKLRSIDIAKLKEVIGNSQPYLDPPNDLYMLVDCSNTTLRSLLDADAPVCSRHVFTRPRPPWFNKDIIQARTDRRKAERGWRASGLQADLVVFKAKHNYVTLLMNEARSTYYKEFIDKNSSDQSKLFWASKSLLNLQADKSLPPHTDASVLANEIGEYFIHKIVAIRSKLAGETVSPRVTVQVPHGSSSDDLVMLSEFQTLSEEAELLLVISRMVNTSLEKGYFADDRKRAVVHPLLKKSGLQLINKNFRPVSNLQFMSKLTEKVVAVHLQEHMLVNGLFPELQSAYRQHHSMETALLKVKNDLLMAMDKGQVTPLVLLGLSFAFDTVDHEILLERLRSTIGLRGKVLSWFDSYHKGRSQQVSINGTLSNPFNLNCGVPQGLCLGLLLFTIYVSKLFQILKQHLPSVHTYADNTQLYLSFKPSDSSSEVDAVSAMQKCICDVQAWLREDQLLLNDDKTKFLIIELLLWTGIKKGPPRKLKFPVNSDLIEEAKKLL
;
A
#
# COMPACT_ATOMS: atom_id res chain seq x y z
N MET A 1 2.25 23.28 9.83
CA MET A 1 2.32 24.36 8.81
C MET A 1 3.19 23.86 7.66
N CYS A 2 2.88 24.21 6.41
CA CYS A 2 3.69 23.79 5.27
C CYS A 2 5.10 24.38 5.39
N HIS A 3 6.13 23.54 5.41
CA HIS A 3 7.54 23.94 5.53
C HIS A 3 8.12 24.54 4.24
N GLU A 4 7.34 24.60 3.18
CA GLU A 4 7.76 25.18 1.90
C GLU A 4 7.59 26.69 1.89
N LEU A 5 8.56 27.37 1.27
CA LEU A 5 8.58 28.80 0.98
C LEU A 5 7.36 29.20 0.15
N LEU A 6 6.66 30.28 0.51
CA LEU A 6 5.49 30.76 -0.24
C LEU A 6 5.80 32.08 -0.95
N LEU A 7 5.65 32.06 -2.28
CA LEU A 7 5.72 33.25 -3.14
C LEU A 7 4.49 33.26 -4.05
N ILE A 8 3.67 34.30 -3.92
CA ILE A 8 2.50 34.54 -4.77
C ILE A 8 2.80 35.77 -5.61
N CYS A 9 2.63 35.71 -6.92
CA CYS A 9 2.80 36.86 -7.80
C CYS A 9 1.77 36.88 -8.92
N GLY A 10 1.44 38.08 -9.40
CA GLY A 10 0.52 38.26 -10.51
C GLY A 10 -0.18 39.61 -10.48
N ASP A 11 -1.03 39.84 -11.47
CA ASP A 11 -1.97 40.95 -11.52
C ASP A 11 -3.25 40.56 -10.75
N PHE A 12 -3.56 41.33 -9.71
CA PHE A 12 -4.71 41.08 -8.85
C PHE A 12 -5.93 41.92 -9.24
N ASN A 13 -5.80 42.85 -10.19
CA ASN A 13 -6.87 43.76 -10.58
C ASN A 13 -7.52 44.51 -9.38
N ILE A 14 -6.75 44.72 -8.31
CA ILE A 14 -7.17 45.46 -7.11
C ILE A 14 -6.21 46.63 -6.95
N HIS A 15 -6.75 47.84 -6.83
CA HIS A 15 -5.98 49.07 -6.58
C HIS A 15 -5.44 49.10 -5.15
N VAL A 16 -4.48 48.24 -4.82
CA VAL A 16 -4.01 48.03 -3.42
C VAL A 16 -3.42 49.29 -2.78
N ASP A 17 -3.06 50.28 -3.61
CA ASP A 17 -2.65 51.63 -3.23
C ASP A 17 -3.77 52.53 -2.70
N VAL A 18 -5.05 52.21 -2.95
CA VAL A 18 -6.21 53.03 -2.56
C VAL A 18 -6.78 52.50 -1.23
N PRO A 19 -6.45 53.11 -0.08
CA PRO A 19 -6.81 52.56 1.23
C PRO A 19 -8.32 52.66 1.55
N SER A 20 -9.06 53.52 0.86
CA SER A 20 -10.49 53.72 1.03
C SER A 20 -11.37 52.76 0.23
N ASP A 21 -10.76 51.97 -0.67
CA ASP A 21 -11.47 51.02 -1.53
C ASP A 21 -11.86 49.75 -0.76
N ALA A 22 -13.11 49.29 -0.95
CA ALA A 22 -13.67 48.18 -0.18
C ALA A 22 -12.95 46.85 -0.46
N ASP A 23 -12.59 46.60 -1.72
CA ASP A 23 -11.87 45.39 -2.12
C ASP A 23 -10.44 45.41 -1.57
N THR A 24 -9.81 46.59 -1.56
CA THR A 24 -8.49 46.80 -0.95
C THR A 24 -8.47 46.55 0.55
N ILE A 25 -9.51 46.98 1.28
CA ILE A 25 -9.64 46.72 2.72
C ILE A 25 -9.77 45.22 2.98
N GLN A 26 -10.72 44.55 2.31
CA GLN A 26 -10.94 43.11 2.46
C GLN A 26 -9.69 42.30 2.10
N PHE A 27 -9.00 42.69 1.03
CA PHE A 27 -7.78 42.02 0.59
C PHE A 27 -6.63 42.20 1.59
N LYS A 28 -6.44 43.41 2.15
CA LYS A 28 -5.43 43.65 3.18
C LYS A 28 -5.72 42.89 4.47
N ASP A 29 -6.99 42.83 4.90
CA ASP A 29 -7.41 42.05 6.06
C ASP A 29 -7.14 40.56 5.87
N LEU A 30 -7.41 40.04 4.66
CA LEU A 30 -7.07 38.66 4.30
C LEU A 30 -5.57 38.42 4.41
N LEU A 31 -4.73 39.27 3.81
CA LEU A 31 -3.27 39.14 3.90
C LEU A 31 -2.80 39.16 5.35
N ASN A 32 -3.28 40.11 6.15
CA ASN A 32 -2.94 40.24 7.57
C ASN A 32 -3.36 39.01 8.39
N SER A 33 -4.60 38.52 8.19
CA SER A 33 -5.11 37.33 8.90
C SER A 33 -4.32 36.06 8.60
N MET A 34 -3.70 36.00 7.41
CA MET A 34 -2.89 34.88 6.95
C MET A 34 -1.38 35.08 7.18
N GLY A 35 -0.97 36.19 7.80
CA GLY A 35 0.43 36.54 8.02
C GLY A 35 1.21 36.73 6.71
N LEU A 36 0.57 37.30 5.69
CA LEU A 36 1.13 37.56 4.37
C LEU A 36 1.48 39.04 4.20
N VAL A 37 2.56 39.32 3.48
CA VAL A 37 3.06 40.66 3.22
C VAL A 37 3.25 40.86 1.72
N GLN A 38 2.72 41.97 1.22
CA GLN A 38 2.87 42.44 -0.16
C GLN A 38 4.09 43.36 -0.28
N HIS A 39 4.99 43.07 -1.23
CA HIS A 39 6.31 43.71 -1.35
C HIS A 39 6.39 44.85 -2.36
N VAL A 40 5.48 44.93 -3.34
CA VAL A 40 5.54 45.96 -4.39
C VAL A 40 5.03 47.30 -3.85
N LYS A 41 5.90 48.32 -3.83
CA LYS A 41 5.59 49.65 -3.26
C LYS A 41 5.29 50.71 -4.30
N ARG A 42 5.73 50.54 -5.54
CA ARG A 42 5.60 51.52 -6.62
C ARG A 42 4.47 51.15 -7.58
N PRO A 43 3.85 52.12 -8.26
CA PRO A 43 2.90 51.87 -9.33
C PRO A 43 3.44 50.92 -10.39
N THR A 44 2.60 49.98 -10.80
CA THR A 44 2.91 49.00 -11.85
C THR A 44 2.06 49.24 -13.09
N HIS A 45 1.00 50.04 -13.02
CA HIS A 45 0.13 50.37 -14.14
C HIS A 45 0.37 51.81 -14.64
N ILE A 46 0.19 52.06 -15.94
CA ILE A 46 0.41 53.38 -16.55
C ILE A 46 -0.46 54.50 -15.95
N HIS A 47 -1.59 54.15 -15.35
CA HIS A 47 -2.48 55.09 -14.66
C HIS A 47 -2.07 55.37 -13.19
N GLY A 48 -0.91 54.89 -12.74
CA GLY A 48 -0.36 55.20 -11.41
C GLY A 48 -0.77 54.26 -10.29
N HIS A 49 -1.44 53.14 -10.59
CA HIS A 49 -1.90 52.17 -9.60
C HIS A 49 -0.98 50.97 -9.40
N LYS A 50 -1.14 50.29 -8.26
CA LYS A 50 -0.44 49.06 -7.89
C LYS A 50 -1.36 47.86 -8.08
N LEU A 51 -1.18 47.16 -9.20
CA LEU A 51 -1.99 45.98 -9.56
C LEU A 51 -1.19 44.68 -9.54
N ASP A 52 0.10 44.77 -9.86
CA ASP A 52 1.00 43.61 -9.95
C ASP A 52 1.70 43.41 -8.61
N LEU A 53 1.36 42.32 -7.95
CA LEU A 53 1.72 42.06 -6.57
C LEU A 53 2.75 40.95 -6.44
N ILE A 54 3.55 41.01 -5.37
CA ILE A 54 4.52 39.98 -4.95
C ILE A 54 4.32 39.80 -3.45
N ILE A 55 3.75 38.67 -3.06
CA ILE A 55 3.29 38.40 -1.70
C ILE A 55 4.08 37.20 -1.14
N THR A 56 4.59 37.33 0.08
CA THR A 56 5.22 36.23 0.83
C THR A 56 4.62 36.11 2.22
N ARG A 57 4.98 35.07 2.98
CA ARG A 57 4.71 35.06 4.42
C ARG A 57 5.62 36.06 5.11
N GLN A 58 5.12 36.69 6.18
CA GLN A 58 5.86 37.67 6.97
C GLN A 58 7.17 37.13 7.55
N GLY A 59 7.26 35.81 7.81
CA GLY A 59 8.46 35.13 8.30
C GLY A 59 9.38 34.56 7.22
N ASP A 60 9.01 34.63 5.94
CA ASP A 60 9.80 34.09 4.84
C ASP A 60 10.69 35.19 4.21
N ASP A 61 12.01 35.09 4.39
CA ASP A 61 12.98 36.02 3.76
C ASP A 61 13.34 35.55 2.34
N ILE A 62 12.36 35.65 1.43
CA ILE A 62 12.49 35.17 0.05
C ILE A 62 12.92 36.28 -0.91
N VAL A 63 12.45 37.51 -0.70
CA VAL A 63 12.61 38.63 -1.64
C VAL A 63 13.75 39.53 -1.16
N GLU A 64 14.84 39.58 -1.94
CA GLU A 64 15.97 40.46 -1.67
C GLU A 64 15.70 41.88 -2.15
N GLY A 65 15.64 42.81 -1.21
CA GLY A 65 15.41 44.23 -1.50
C GLY A 65 13.99 44.52 -1.97
N GLU A 66 13.79 45.72 -2.50
CA GLU A 66 12.47 46.16 -2.96
C GLU A 66 12.22 45.73 -4.42
N PRO A 67 11.09 45.07 -4.73
CA PRO A 67 10.68 44.85 -6.12
C PRO A 67 10.51 46.17 -6.87
N LEU A 68 11.12 46.28 -8.05
CA LEU A 68 11.11 47.50 -8.86
C LEU A 68 10.32 47.29 -10.15
N PRO A 69 9.45 48.24 -10.54
CA PRO A 69 8.87 48.25 -11.87
C PRO A 69 9.99 48.53 -12.89
N GLY A 70 10.09 47.65 -13.88
CA GLY A 70 11.01 47.72 -15.02
C GLY A 70 10.33 48.33 -16.24
N SER A 71 10.57 47.76 -17.42
CA SER A 71 9.98 48.23 -18.68
C SER A 71 8.47 47.95 -18.76
N TYR A 72 7.76 48.91 -19.35
CA TYR A 72 6.38 48.78 -19.77
C TYR A 72 6.33 48.06 -21.12
N PHE A 73 5.74 46.86 -21.15
CA PHE A 73 5.47 46.12 -22.38
C PHE A 73 3.98 46.16 -22.77
N SER A 74 3.13 46.62 -21.85
CA SER A 74 1.73 47.00 -22.04
C SER A 74 1.42 48.21 -21.15
N ASP A 75 0.14 48.44 -20.84
CA ASP A 75 -0.35 49.23 -19.72
C ASP A 75 0.19 48.80 -18.34
N HIS A 76 0.85 47.64 -18.24
CA HIS A 76 1.57 47.17 -17.05
C HIS A 76 3.09 47.19 -17.23
N ALA A 77 3.80 47.51 -16.14
CA ALA A 77 5.24 47.42 -15.98
C ALA A 77 5.64 46.01 -15.50
N THR A 78 6.75 45.50 -16.01
CA THR A 78 7.33 44.26 -15.46
C THR A 78 7.81 44.50 -14.04
N VAL A 79 7.39 43.70 -13.06
CA VAL A 79 7.95 43.80 -11.70
C VAL A 79 9.19 42.91 -11.57
N ILE A 80 10.34 43.52 -11.34
CA ILE A 80 11.64 42.85 -11.18
C ILE A 80 11.95 42.73 -9.70
N CYS A 81 12.20 41.51 -9.22
CA CYS A 81 12.70 41.25 -7.87
C CYS A 81 13.83 40.23 -7.90
N LYS A 82 14.69 40.27 -6.88
CA LYS A 82 15.73 39.27 -6.65
C LYS A 82 15.27 38.33 -5.54
N LEU A 83 15.54 37.03 -5.68
CA LEU A 83 15.07 36.03 -4.73
C LEU A 83 16.27 35.38 -4.01
N SER A 84 16.24 35.31 -2.68
CA SER A 84 17.19 34.58 -1.82
C SER A 84 16.95 33.07 -1.84
N VAL A 85 16.69 32.50 -3.01
CA VAL A 85 16.39 31.07 -3.14
C VAL A 85 17.56 30.35 -3.78
N VAL A 86 18.15 29.40 -3.06
CA VAL A 86 19.16 28.51 -3.61
C VAL A 86 18.51 27.62 -4.66
N LYS A 87 18.90 27.76 -5.92
CA LYS A 87 18.48 26.83 -6.97
C LYS A 87 19.00 25.44 -6.61
N PRO A 88 18.13 24.44 -6.40
CA PRO A 88 18.59 23.12 -6.02
C PRO A 88 19.49 22.55 -7.13
N PRO A 89 20.63 21.91 -6.78
CA PRO A 89 21.50 21.29 -7.76
C PRO A 89 20.71 20.23 -8.53
N LEU A 90 20.98 20.11 -9.83
CA LEU A 90 20.39 19.03 -10.63
C LEU A 90 20.82 17.71 -10.01
N ARG A 91 19.86 16.89 -9.57
CA ARG A 91 20.14 15.53 -9.11
C ARG A 91 20.67 14.73 -10.30
N ILE A 92 21.97 14.48 -10.31
CA ILE A 92 22.62 13.55 -11.23
C ILE A 92 22.42 12.16 -10.62
N LYS A 93 21.64 11.31 -11.29
CA LYS A 93 21.58 9.90 -10.92
C LYS A 93 22.54 9.12 -11.81
N HIS A 94 23.45 8.39 -11.19
CA HIS A 94 24.13 7.30 -11.88
C HIS A 94 23.08 6.19 -12.06
N ALA A 95 22.81 5.83 -13.31
CA ALA A 95 21.86 4.78 -13.62
C ALA A 95 22.55 3.72 -14.44
N GLU A 96 22.54 2.50 -13.93
CA GLU A 96 22.83 1.31 -14.70
C GLU A 96 21.57 0.87 -15.44
N TYR A 97 21.73 0.50 -16.70
CA TYR A 97 20.63 0.04 -17.52
C TYR A 97 21.13 -0.92 -18.59
N ARG A 98 20.22 -1.78 -19.07
CA ARG A 98 20.44 -2.62 -20.25
C ARG A 98 19.59 -2.09 -21.39
N LYS A 99 20.09 -2.17 -22.63
CA LYS A 99 19.33 -1.79 -23.83
C LYS A 99 18.36 -2.91 -24.22
N LEU A 100 17.40 -3.23 -23.35
CA LEU A 100 16.48 -4.36 -23.57
C LEU A 100 15.66 -4.24 -24.86
N ARG A 101 15.42 -3.01 -25.34
CA ARG A 101 14.69 -2.75 -26.59
C ARG A 101 15.49 -3.06 -27.87
N SER A 102 16.80 -3.21 -27.77
CA SER A 102 17.64 -3.60 -28.91
C SER A 102 17.88 -5.11 -28.97
N ILE A 103 17.30 -5.88 -28.05
CA ILE A 103 17.36 -7.34 -28.08
C ILE A 103 16.50 -7.82 -29.25
N ASP A 104 17.09 -8.63 -30.12
CA ASP A 104 16.36 -9.38 -31.13
C ASP A 104 15.63 -10.55 -30.44
N ILE A 105 14.32 -10.42 -30.29
CA ILE A 105 13.49 -11.42 -29.61
C ILE A 105 13.47 -12.74 -30.37
N ALA A 106 13.52 -12.72 -31.71
CA ALA A 106 13.47 -13.94 -32.52
C ALA A 106 14.76 -14.75 -32.33
N LYS A 107 15.91 -14.08 -32.42
CA LYS A 107 17.22 -14.70 -32.16
C LYS A 107 17.32 -15.20 -30.71
N LEU A 108 16.87 -14.41 -29.74
CA LEU A 108 16.90 -14.82 -28.33
C LEU A 108 16.08 -16.09 -28.10
N LYS A 109 14.89 -16.22 -28.70
CA LYS A 109 14.06 -17.44 -28.60
C LYS A 109 14.79 -18.67 -29.16
N GLU A 110 15.39 -18.55 -30.34
CA GLU A 110 16.15 -19.63 -30.96
C GLU A 110 17.32 -20.09 -30.07
N VAL A 111 18.10 -19.13 -29.54
CA VAL A 111 19.24 -19.44 -28.68
C VAL A 111 18.79 -20.05 -27.35
N ILE A 112 17.68 -19.58 -26.78
CA ILE A 112 17.08 -20.16 -25.58
C ILE A 112 16.62 -21.60 -25.85
N GLY A 113 15.89 -21.85 -26.95
CA GLY A 113 15.42 -23.19 -27.31
C GLY A 113 16.55 -24.20 -27.53
N ASN A 114 17.70 -23.73 -28.01
CA ASN A 114 18.91 -24.53 -28.21
C ASN A 114 19.85 -24.58 -26.98
N SER A 115 19.46 -24.02 -25.85
CA SER A 115 20.27 -24.02 -24.64
C SER A 115 20.02 -25.24 -23.76
N GLN A 116 21.01 -25.60 -22.93
CA GLN A 116 20.98 -26.79 -22.07
C GLN A 116 19.69 -26.95 -21.25
N PRO A 117 19.12 -25.93 -20.57
CA PRO A 117 17.91 -26.12 -19.77
C PRO A 117 16.67 -26.53 -20.59
N TYR A 118 16.69 -26.36 -21.91
CA TYR A 118 15.57 -26.69 -22.81
C TYR A 118 15.82 -28.02 -23.54
N LEU A 119 17.06 -28.29 -23.96
CA LEU A 119 17.44 -29.51 -24.67
C LEU A 119 17.62 -30.73 -23.76
N ASP A 120 18.33 -30.56 -22.64
CA ASP A 120 18.63 -31.63 -21.67
C ASP A 120 18.52 -31.08 -20.24
N PRO A 121 17.28 -30.89 -19.75
CA PRO A 121 17.03 -30.31 -18.43
C PRO A 121 17.53 -31.24 -17.32
N PRO A 122 18.22 -30.71 -16.29
CA PRO A 122 18.51 -31.48 -15.10
C PRO A 122 17.23 -31.99 -14.42
N ASN A 123 17.25 -33.26 -13.99
CA ASN A 123 16.14 -33.85 -13.24
C ASN A 123 16.00 -33.29 -11.82
N ASP A 124 17.07 -32.71 -11.26
CA ASP A 124 17.06 -32.09 -9.95
C ASP A 124 16.62 -30.62 -10.01
N LEU A 125 15.74 -30.20 -9.09
CA LEU A 125 15.18 -28.85 -9.11
C LEU A 125 16.26 -27.80 -8.87
N TYR A 126 17.20 -28.04 -7.94
CA TYR A 126 18.25 -27.07 -7.66
C TYR A 126 19.13 -26.87 -8.89
N MET A 127 19.59 -27.98 -9.48
CA MET A 127 20.39 -27.96 -10.71
C MET A 127 19.65 -27.30 -11.89
N LEU A 128 18.34 -27.57 -12.04
CA LEU A 128 17.53 -26.98 -13.10
C LEU A 128 17.40 -25.46 -12.91
N VAL A 129 17.19 -25.01 -11.67
CA VAL A 129 17.08 -23.57 -11.34
C VAL A 129 18.40 -22.85 -11.57
N ASP A 130 19.51 -23.41 -11.10
CA ASP A 130 20.84 -22.81 -11.26
C ASP A 130 21.25 -22.74 -12.74
N CYS A 131 21.13 -23.86 -13.46
CA CYS A 131 21.39 -23.93 -14.90
C CYS A 131 20.60 -22.88 -15.68
N SER A 132 19.29 -22.76 -15.41
CA SER A 132 18.42 -21.82 -16.10
C SER A 132 18.76 -20.36 -15.77
N ASN A 133 19.01 -20.04 -14.49
CA ASN A 133 19.39 -18.69 -14.09
C ASN A 133 20.73 -18.27 -14.70
N THR A 134 21.71 -19.17 -14.69
CA THR A 134 23.04 -18.93 -15.26
C THR A 134 22.97 -18.74 -16.78
N THR A 135 22.20 -19.58 -17.46
CA THR A 135 21.98 -19.48 -18.92
C THR A 135 21.27 -18.17 -19.29
N LEU A 136 20.16 -17.85 -18.63
CA LEU A 136 19.43 -16.61 -18.93
C LEU A 136 20.26 -15.36 -18.62
N ARG A 137 21.08 -15.41 -17.56
CA ARG A 137 21.98 -14.31 -17.20
C ARG A 137 23.08 -14.12 -18.23
N SER A 138 23.73 -15.19 -18.67
CA SER A 138 24.81 -15.12 -19.67
C SER A 138 24.29 -14.63 -21.02
N LEU A 139 23.11 -15.10 -21.45
CA LEU A 139 22.44 -14.61 -22.67
C LEU A 139 22.09 -13.13 -22.56
N LEU A 140 21.56 -12.69 -21.41
CA LEU A 140 21.24 -11.29 -21.18
C LEU A 140 22.50 -10.41 -21.13
N ASP A 141 23.61 -10.92 -20.59
CA ASP A 141 24.91 -10.24 -20.58
C ASP A 141 25.52 -10.12 -21.98
N ALA A 142 25.34 -11.13 -22.83
CA ALA A 142 25.80 -11.12 -24.21
C ALA A 142 24.97 -10.17 -25.11
N ASP A 143 23.64 -10.27 -25.06
CA ASP A 143 22.75 -9.51 -25.96
C ASP A 143 22.46 -8.09 -25.47
N ALA A 144 22.53 -7.86 -24.15
CA ALA A 144 22.23 -6.55 -23.54
C ALA A 144 23.11 -6.29 -22.31
N PRO A 145 24.41 -6.01 -22.48
CA PRO A 145 25.32 -5.77 -21.36
C PRO A 145 24.91 -4.55 -20.53
N VAL A 146 25.28 -4.57 -19.24
CA VAL A 146 25.03 -3.45 -18.33
C VAL A 146 25.81 -2.23 -18.81
N CYS A 147 25.10 -1.14 -19.05
CA CYS A 147 25.65 0.16 -19.42
C CYS A 147 25.42 1.15 -18.27
N SER A 148 26.36 2.07 -18.05
CA SER A 148 26.16 3.21 -17.14
C SER A 148 25.82 4.48 -17.91
N ARG A 149 25.00 5.34 -17.32
CA ARG A 149 24.81 6.72 -17.80
C ARG A 149 24.52 7.68 -16.66
N HIS A 150 24.98 8.91 -16.81
CA HIS A 150 24.54 10.04 -15.99
C HIS A 150 23.17 10.52 -16.49
N VAL A 151 22.13 10.29 -15.70
CA VAL A 151 20.79 10.78 -16.02
C VAL A 151 20.55 12.07 -15.26
N PHE A 152 20.42 13.18 -15.99
CA PHE A 152 19.81 14.39 -15.46
C PHE A 152 18.31 14.15 -15.35
N THR A 153 17.83 13.85 -14.15
CA THR A 153 16.40 13.75 -13.89
C THR A 153 15.78 15.14 -13.97
N ARG A 154 15.24 15.49 -15.15
CA ARG A 154 14.25 16.55 -15.31
C ARG A 154 12.91 15.88 -15.61
N PRO A 155 12.01 15.74 -14.62
CA PRO A 155 10.69 15.20 -14.90
C PRO A 155 10.04 16.11 -15.95
N ARG A 156 9.81 15.56 -17.15
CA ARG A 156 8.96 16.21 -18.14
C ARG A 156 7.52 15.88 -17.77
N PRO A 157 6.61 16.84 -17.86
CA PRO A 157 5.22 16.52 -17.61
C PRO A 157 4.73 15.50 -18.65
N PRO A 158 3.81 14.59 -18.28
CA PRO A 158 3.40 13.48 -19.12
C PRO A 158 2.71 13.91 -20.42
N TRP A 159 2.13 15.11 -20.46
CA TRP A 159 1.54 15.72 -21.65
C TRP A 159 2.55 16.36 -22.62
N PHE A 160 3.85 16.33 -22.31
CA PHE A 160 4.88 16.98 -23.12
C PHE A 160 5.33 16.10 -24.30
N ASN A 161 4.82 16.40 -25.50
CA ASN A 161 5.01 15.59 -26.71
C ASN A 161 6.05 16.18 -27.70
N LYS A 162 6.27 15.47 -28.82
CA LYS A 162 7.23 15.85 -29.87
C LYS A 162 6.85 17.16 -30.58
N ASP A 163 5.56 17.41 -30.76
CA ASP A 163 5.06 18.60 -31.47
C ASP A 163 5.36 19.87 -30.68
N ILE A 164 5.21 19.83 -29.35
CA ILE A 164 5.62 20.92 -28.46
C ILE A 164 7.14 21.15 -28.53
N ILE A 165 7.94 20.09 -28.61
CA ILE A 165 9.41 20.20 -28.74
C ILE A 165 9.76 20.92 -30.04
N GLN A 166 9.13 20.54 -31.15
CA GLN A 166 9.36 21.15 -32.45
C GLN A 166 8.93 22.63 -32.46
N ALA A 167 7.70 22.91 -32.01
CA ALA A 167 7.18 24.28 -31.94
C ALA A 167 8.05 25.19 -31.05
N ARG A 168 8.58 24.68 -29.93
CA ARG A 168 9.52 25.43 -29.07
C ARG A 168 10.84 25.72 -29.77
N THR A 169 11.32 24.79 -30.59
CA THR A 169 12.54 24.95 -31.38
C THR A 169 12.35 26.06 -32.41
N ASP A 170 11.23 26.07 -33.11
CA ASP A 170 10.91 27.08 -34.11
C ASP A 170 10.67 28.46 -33.49
N ARG A 171 10.00 28.52 -32.33
CA ARG A 171 9.90 29.75 -31.52
C ARG A 171 11.27 30.30 -31.14
N ARG A 172 12.21 29.44 -30.71
CA ARG A 172 13.59 29.87 -30.37
C ARG A 172 14.38 30.33 -31.58
N LYS A 173 14.15 29.76 -32.77
CA LYS A 173 14.74 30.26 -34.02
C LYS A 173 14.21 31.66 -34.35
N ALA A 174 12.89 31.85 -34.29
CA ALA A 174 12.25 33.15 -34.52
C ALA A 174 12.70 34.21 -33.50
N GLU A 175 12.82 33.86 -32.21
CA GLU A 175 13.33 34.76 -31.17
C GLU A 175 14.77 35.23 -31.47
N ARG A 176 15.66 34.32 -31.88
CA ARG A 176 17.04 34.68 -32.23
C ARG A 176 17.09 35.55 -33.48
N GLY A 177 16.27 35.25 -34.48
CA GLY A 177 16.12 36.08 -35.69
C GLY A 177 15.71 37.51 -35.34
N TRP A 178 14.63 37.67 -34.57
CA TRP A 178 14.18 38.99 -34.12
C TRP A 178 15.21 39.74 -33.27
N ARG A 179 15.88 39.07 -32.32
CA ARG A 179 16.93 39.71 -31.51
C ARG A 179 18.12 40.19 -32.33
N ALA A 180 18.42 39.54 -33.46
CA ALA A 180 19.48 39.92 -34.35
C ALA A 180 19.06 41.04 -35.32
N SER A 181 17.82 41.02 -35.82
CA SER A 181 17.34 41.99 -36.81
C SER A 181 16.77 43.27 -36.19
N GLY A 182 16.17 43.19 -35.00
CA GLY A 182 15.45 44.30 -34.36
C GLY A 182 14.16 44.73 -35.07
N LEU A 183 13.75 44.04 -36.15
CA LEU A 183 12.62 44.46 -36.99
C LEU A 183 11.27 44.09 -36.36
N GLN A 184 10.28 44.97 -36.54
CA GLN A 184 8.91 44.75 -36.06
C GLN A 184 8.25 43.54 -36.75
N ALA A 185 8.56 43.28 -38.02
CA ALA A 185 8.05 42.11 -38.75
C ALA A 185 8.50 40.79 -38.09
N ASP A 186 9.76 40.70 -37.67
CA ASP A 186 10.30 39.52 -36.99
C ASP A 186 9.73 39.38 -35.56
N LEU A 187 9.43 40.49 -34.89
CA LEU A 187 8.72 40.48 -33.61
C LEU A 187 7.33 39.85 -33.75
N VAL A 188 6.59 40.18 -34.81
CA VAL A 188 5.27 39.60 -35.08
C VAL A 188 5.38 38.09 -35.32
N VAL A 189 6.36 37.65 -36.10
CA VAL A 189 6.62 36.22 -36.35
C VAL A 189 6.98 35.49 -35.04
N PHE A 190 7.85 36.07 -34.22
CA PHE A 190 8.20 35.52 -32.91
C PHE A 190 6.97 35.43 -32.00
N LYS A 191 6.15 36.48 -31.91
CA LYS A 191 4.92 36.50 -31.10
C LYS A 191 3.93 35.43 -31.56
N ALA A 192 3.74 35.25 -32.87
CA ALA A 192 2.87 34.22 -33.41
C ALA A 192 3.36 32.80 -33.02
N LYS A 193 4.66 32.52 -33.17
CA LYS A 193 5.24 31.23 -32.77
C LYS A 193 5.23 31.03 -31.24
N HIS A 194 5.37 32.11 -30.47
CA HIS A 194 5.22 32.07 -29.01
C HIS A 194 3.81 31.65 -28.61
N ASN A 195 2.79 32.31 -29.17
CA ASN A 195 1.39 32.02 -28.86
C ASN A 195 0.99 30.61 -29.31
N TYR A 196 1.48 30.16 -30.47
CA TYR A 196 1.27 28.80 -30.94
C TYR A 196 1.85 27.74 -30.00
N VAL A 197 3.06 27.95 -29.46
CA VAL A 197 3.63 27.05 -28.44
C VAL A 197 2.77 27.01 -27.19
N THR A 198 2.30 28.16 -26.71
CA THR A 198 1.42 28.26 -25.53
C THR A 198 0.10 27.53 -25.77
N LEU A 199 -0.52 27.69 -26.95
CA LEU A 199 -1.73 26.98 -27.36
C LEU A 199 -1.52 25.46 -27.30
N LEU A 200 -0.49 24.95 -27.99
CA LEU A 200 -0.18 23.51 -28.02
C LEU A 200 0.07 22.95 -26.61
N MET A 201 0.78 23.69 -25.76
CA MET A 201 1.01 23.28 -24.37
C MET A 201 -0.29 23.23 -23.56
N ASN A 202 -1.19 24.21 -23.76
CA ASN A 202 -2.48 24.25 -23.08
C ASN A 202 -3.42 23.13 -23.56
N GLU A 203 -3.50 22.90 -24.86
CA GLU A 203 -4.30 21.82 -25.46
C GLU A 203 -3.80 20.44 -25.02
N ALA A 204 -2.49 20.17 -25.13
CA ALA A 204 -1.92 18.90 -24.70
C ALA A 204 -2.14 18.65 -23.21
N ARG A 205 -1.97 19.69 -22.37
CA ARG A 205 -2.23 19.62 -20.93
C ARG A 205 -3.71 19.35 -20.63
N SER A 206 -4.62 20.08 -21.27
CA SER A 206 -6.07 19.92 -21.07
C SER A 206 -6.53 18.53 -21.50
N THR A 207 -6.12 18.10 -22.69
CA THR A 207 -6.44 16.78 -23.25
C THR A 207 -5.95 15.67 -22.35
N TYR A 208 -4.68 15.73 -21.91
CA TYR A 208 -4.12 14.72 -21.03
C TYR A 208 -4.90 14.59 -19.72
N TYR A 209 -5.24 15.69 -19.05
CA TYR A 209 -5.96 15.60 -17.77
C TYR A 209 -7.41 15.17 -17.95
N LYS A 210 -8.08 15.58 -19.04
CA LYS A 210 -9.42 15.07 -19.39
C LYS A 210 -9.38 13.56 -19.60
N GLU A 211 -8.51 13.09 -20.48
CA GLU A 211 -8.34 11.66 -20.73
C GLU A 211 -7.94 10.88 -19.49
N PHE A 212 -7.05 11.45 -18.66
CA PHE A 212 -6.63 10.82 -17.41
C PHE A 212 -7.80 10.66 -16.44
N ILE A 213 -8.68 11.66 -16.31
CA ILE A 213 -9.88 11.55 -15.49
C ILE A 213 -10.87 10.56 -16.11
N ASP A 214 -11.12 10.65 -17.41
CA ASP A 214 -12.05 9.77 -18.14
C ASP A 214 -11.63 8.30 -18.06
N LYS A 215 -10.33 8.00 -18.20
CA LYS A 215 -9.78 6.64 -18.05
C LYS A 215 -9.95 6.07 -16.63
N ASN A 216 -10.12 6.92 -15.63
CA ASN A 216 -10.27 6.53 -14.23
C ASN A 216 -11.70 6.74 -13.70
N SER A 217 -12.65 7.24 -14.50
CA SER A 217 -13.99 7.61 -14.05
C SER A 217 -14.95 6.43 -13.89
N SER A 218 -14.64 5.29 -14.54
CA SER A 218 -15.49 4.10 -14.50
C SER A 218 -15.53 3.39 -13.14
N ASP A 219 -14.62 3.74 -12.22
CA ASP A 219 -14.43 3.08 -10.93
C ASP A 219 -14.12 4.14 -9.86
N GLN A 220 -14.95 4.22 -8.82
CA GLN A 220 -14.80 5.20 -7.74
C GLN A 220 -13.45 5.11 -7.01
N SER A 221 -12.87 3.91 -6.90
CA SER A 221 -11.55 3.73 -6.30
C SER A 221 -10.45 4.25 -7.21
N LYS A 222 -10.53 3.97 -8.53
CA LYS A 222 -9.57 4.51 -9.51
C LYS A 222 -9.63 6.04 -9.57
N LEU A 223 -10.83 6.62 -9.57
CA LEU A 223 -11.01 8.07 -9.56
C LEU A 223 -10.46 8.72 -8.29
N PHE A 224 -10.66 8.10 -7.12
CA PHE A 224 -10.11 8.56 -5.85
C PHE A 224 -8.58 8.59 -5.86
N TRP A 225 -7.93 7.52 -6.34
CA TRP A 225 -6.47 7.45 -6.46
C TRP A 225 -5.93 8.42 -7.51
N ALA A 226 -6.61 8.57 -8.65
CA ALA A 226 -6.29 9.54 -9.68
C ALA A 226 -6.31 10.98 -9.10
N SER A 227 -7.33 11.33 -8.32
CA SER A 227 -7.44 12.63 -7.65
C SER A 227 -6.32 12.87 -6.65
N LYS A 228 -6.02 11.90 -5.77
CA LYS A 228 -4.87 11.99 -4.85
C LYS A 228 -3.55 12.21 -5.58
N SER A 229 -3.34 11.51 -6.70
CA SER A 229 -2.15 11.69 -7.53
C SER A 229 -2.04 13.10 -8.13
N LEU A 230 -3.16 13.69 -8.58
CA LEU A 230 -3.19 15.03 -9.17
C LEU A 230 -2.91 16.12 -8.14
N LEU A 231 -3.40 15.94 -6.92
CA LEU A 231 -3.16 16.83 -5.78
C LEU A 231 -1.80 16.62 -5.11
N ASN A 232 -0.96 15.75 -5.68
CA ASN A 232 0.34 15.34 -5.13
C ASN A 232 0.26 14.84 -3.67
N LEU A 233 -0.90 14.27 -3.29
CA LEU A 233 -1.10 13.58 -2.03
C LEU A 233 -0.54 12.16 -2.18
N GLN A 234 0.78 12.05 -2.29
CA GLN A 234 1.48 10.77 -2.43
C GLN A 234 1.30 9.92 -1.18
N ALA A 235 1.26 8.58 -1.36
CA ALA A 235 1.46 7.66 -0.26
C ALA A 235 2.82 7.96 0.39
N ASP A 236 2.80 8.21 1.70
CA ASP A 236 3.96 8.62 2.47
C ASP A 236 5.01 7.49 2.49
N LYS A 237 5.97 7.54 1.56
CA LYS A 237 7.14 6.65 1.50
C LYS A 237 8.29 7.16 2.37
N SER A 238 8.00 8.07 3.30
CA SER A 238 9.03 8.61 4.17
C SER A 238 9.60 7.49 5.03
N LEU A 239 10.93 7.49 5.09
CA LEU A 239 11.72 6.61 5.92
C LEU A 239 12.21 7.43 7.12
N PRO A 240 12.53 6.78 8.25
CA PRO A 240 13.20 7.46 9.34
C PRO A 240 14.43 8.24 8.84
N PRO A 241 14.75 9.43 9.38
CA PRO A 241 15.97 10.14 9.05
C PRO A 241 17.20 9.23 9.25
N HIS A 242 18.03 9.08 8.22
CA HIS A 242 19.20 8.22 8.24
C HIS A 242 20.32 8.80 7.38
N THR A 243 21.56 8.54 7.78
CA THR A 243 22.78 8.85 7.01
C THR A 243 23.26 7.66 6.20
N ASP A 244 23.07 6.45 6.70
CA ASP A 244 23.44 5.20 6.05
C ASP A 244 22.20 4.28 5.90
N ALA A 245 21.91 3.91 4.65
CA ALA A 245 20.81 3.01 4.31
C ALA A 245 21.02 1.58 4.82
N SER A 246 22.28 1.11 4.88
CA SER A 246 22.63 -0.22 5.39
C SER A 246 22.34 -0.34 6.88
N VAL A 247 22.74 0.67 7.66
CA VAL A 247 22.49 0.70 9.12
C VAL A 247 20.98 0.68 9.38
N LEU A 248 20.22 1.58 8.74
CA LEU A 248 18.77 1.63 8.90
C LEU A 248 18.09 0.31 8.46
N ALA A 249 18.57 -0.33 7.40
CA ALA A 249 18.03 -1.62 6.95
C ALA A 249 18.23 -2.71 8.01
N ASN A 250 19.41 -2.78 8.64
CA ASN A 250 19.68 -3.73 9.72
C ASN A 250 18.86 -3.40 10.98
N GLU A 251 18.79 -2.14 11.39
CA GLU A 251 18.00 -1.73 12.58
C GLU A 251 16.50 -2.07 12.43
N ILE A 252 15.92 -1.84 11.26
CA ILE A 252 14.52 -2.20 10.97
C ILE A 252 14.36 -3.73 10.95
N GLY A 253 15.31 -4.45 10.35
CA GLY A 253 15.30 -5.91 10.30
C GLY A 253 15.38 -6.53 11.69
N GLU A 254 16.33 -6.09 12.52
CA GLU A 254 16.49 -6.48 13.91
C GLU A 254 15.23 -6.18 14.72
N TYR A 255 14.62 -5.00 14.53
CA TYR A 255 13.37 -4.66 15.19
C TYR A 255 12.26 -5.67 14.89
N PHE A 256 12.08 -6.07 13.63
CA PHE A 256 11.05 -7.04 13.26
C PHE A 256 11.32 -8.41 13.91
N ILE A 257 12.56 -8.89 13.90
CA ILE A 257 12.92 -10.17 14.53
C ILE A 257 12.77 -10.10 16.05
N HIS A 258 13.28 -9.05 16.69
CA HIS A 258 13.16 -8.86 18.14
C HIS A 258 11.70 -8.78 18.58
N LYS A 259 10.83 -8.17 17.77
CA LYS A 259 9.39 -8.13 18.05
C LYS A 259 8.78 -9.53 18.07
N ILE A 260 9.11 -10.37 17.09
CA ILE A 260 8.64 -11.76 17.02
C ILE A 260 9.12 -12.54 18.24
N VAL A 261 10.42 -12.45 18.55
CA VAL A 261 11.03 -13.11 19.72
C VAL A 261 10.36 -12.65 21.01
N ALA A 262 10.16 -11.35 21.20
CA ALA A 262 9.52 -10.81 22.40
C ALA A 262 8.07 -11.31 22.57
N ILE A 263 7.31 -11.43 21.47
CA ILE A 263 5.96 -12.01 21.50
C ILE A 263 6.01 -13.48 21.92
N ARG A 264 6.90 -14.28 21.32
CA ARG A 264 7.07 -15.69 21.67
C ARG A 264 7.50 -15.89 23.12
N SER A 265 8.44 -15.08 23.62
CA SER A 265 8.86 -15.12 25.03
C SER A 265 7.72 -14.74 25.99
N LYS A 266 6.88 -13.75 25.64
CA LYS A 266 5.71 -13.40 26.46
C LYS A 266 4.72 -14.57 26.56
N LEU A 267 4.48 -15.26 25.45
CA LEU A 267 3.57 -16.41 25.40
C LEU A 267 4.12 -17.62 26.19
N ALA A 268 5.45 -17.78 26.27
CA ALA A 268 6.10 -18.86 27.03
C ALA A 268 6.22 -18.59 28.55
N GLY A 269 6.34 -17.33 28.96
CA GLY A 269 6.56 -16.94 30.37
C GLY A 269 5.30 -16.87 31.23
N GLU A 270 4.10 -16.86 30.64
CA GLU A 270 2.83 -16.90 31.36
C GLU A 270 2.47 -18.37 31.67
N THR A 271 2.50 -18.75 32.95
CA THR A 271 2.29 -20.12 33.43
C THR A 271 1.03 -20.75 32.84
N VAL A 272 1.21 -21.91 32.21
CA VAL A 272 0.14 -22.77 31.68
C VAL A 272 -0.72 -23.25 32.85
N SER A 273 -1.93 -22.72 33.00
CA SER A 273 -2.99 -23.44 33.73
C SER A 273 -3.27 -24.77 33.02
N PRO A 274 -3.62 -25.84 33.75
CA PRO A 274 -3.65 -27.19 33.19
C PRO A 274 -4.55 -27.24 31.96
N ARG A 275 -4.10 -27.98 30.93
CA ARG A 275 -4.83 -28.28 29.69
C ARG A 275 -6.34 -28.34 29.95
N VAL A 276 -7.08 -27.31 29.55
CA VAL A 276 -8.50 -27.50 29.27
C VAL A 276 -8.51 -28.31 27.99
N THR A 277 -8.48 -29.63 28.17
CA THR A 277 -8.77 -30.55 27.07
C THR A 277 -10.25 -30.34 26.79
N VAL A 278 -10.57 -29.36 25.94
CA VAL A 278 -11.87 -29.32 25.30
C VAL A 278 -11.91 -30.59 24.47
N GLN A 279 -12.54 -31.64 25.01
CA GLN A 279 -12.94 -32.79 24.22
C GLN A 279 -13.93 -32.26 23.21
N VAL A 280 -13.42 -31.89 22.04
CA VAL A 280 -14.24 -31.63 20.87
C VAL A 280 -14.99 -32.93 20.63
N PRO A 281 -16.33 -32.94 20.59
CA PRO A 281 -17.05 -34.08 20.08
C PRO A 281 -16.48 -34.35 18.69
N HIS A 282 -15.95 -35.54 18.45
CA HIS A 282 -15.62 -36.02 17.11
C HIS A 282 -16.93 -36.07 16.30
N GLY A 283 -17.37 -34.91 15.82
CA GLY A 283 -18.41 -34.76 14.82
C GLY A 283 -17.77 -34.97 13.46
N SER A 284 -18.27 -35.96 12.75
CA SER A 284 -17.72 -36.64 11.57
C SER A 284 -16.57 -37.61 11.89
N SER A 285 -16.84 -38.88 11.59
CA SER A 285 -15.87 -39.93 11.37
C SER A 285 -14.69 -39.44 10.54
N SER A 286 -13.48 -39.89 10.89
CA SER A 286 -12.26 -39.72 10.09
C SER A 286 -12.38 -40.23 8.64
N ASP A 287 -13.48 -40.89 8.29
CA ASP A 287 -13.70 -41.55 7.01
C ASP A 287 -14.24 -40.63 5.90
N ASP A 288 -14.66 -39.39 6.19
CA ASP A 288 -15.27 -38.48 5.19
C ASP A 288 -14.35 -37.31 4.72
N LEU A 289 -13.12 -37.21 5.24
CA LEU A 289 -12.19 -36.15 4.81
C LEU A 289 -11.58 -36.49 3.44
N VAL A 290 -11.93 -35.71 2.41
CA VAL A 290 -11.32 -35.82 1.08
C VAL A 290 -9.86 -35.39 1.16
N MET A 291 -8.96 -36.28 0.76
CA MET A 291 -7.52 -36.08 0.88
C MET A 291 -6.93 -35.45 -0.39
N LEU A 292 -5.98 -34.53 -0.22
CA LEU A 292 -5.16 -34.00 -1.31
C LEU A 292 -3.72 -34.49 -1.12
N SER A 293 -3.34 -35.51 -1.89
CA SER A 293 -2.02 -36.16 -1.83
C SER A 293 -1.06 -35.74 -2.94
N GLU A 294 -1.60 -35.22 -4.05
CA GLU A 294 -0.86 -34.83 -5.24
C GLU A 294 -1.38 -33.50 -5.81
N PHE A 295 -0.50 -32.74 -6.46
CA PHE A 295 -0.89 -31.54 -7.21
C PHE A 295 -1.08 -31.88 -8.68
N GLN A 296 -2.01 -31.20 -9.35
CA GLN A 296 -2.08 -31.25 -10.81
C GLN A 296 -0.88 -30.49 -11.41
N THR A 297 -0.30 -31.01 -12.49
CA THR A 297 0.82 -30.37 -13.19
C THR A 297 0.32 -29.37 -14.24
N LEU A 298 1.15 -28.36 -14.54
CA LEU A 298 0.88 -27.38 -15.58
C LEU A 298 1.13 -27.96 -16.98
N SER A 299 0.31 -27.58 -17.97
CA SER A 299 0.57 -27.89 -19.38
C SER A 299 1.80 -27.12 -19.91
N GLU A 300 2.54 -27.77 -20.81
CA GLU A 300 3.75 -27.24 -21.43
C GLU A 300 3.40 -26.63 -22.80
N GLU A 301 3.00 -25.36 -22.83
CA GLU A 301 2.70 -24.65 -24.09
C GLU A 301 3.62 -23.44 -24.26
N ALA A 302 4.37 -23.39 -25.37
CA ALA A 302 5.43 -22.43 -25.72
C ALA A 302 6.83 -22.63 -25.07
N GLU A 303 7.88 -22.30 -25.82
CA GLU A 303 9.29 -22.60 -25.51
C GLU A 303 9.72 -22.08 -24.14
N LEU A 304 9.49 -20.80 -23.82
CA LEU A 304 9.93 -20.20 -22.53
C LEU A 304 9.08 -20.67 -21.34
N LEU A 305 7.83 -21.08 -21.60
CA LEU A 305 6.93 -21.62 -20.59
C LEU A 305 7.31 -23.05 -20.22
N LEU A 306 7.95 -23.79 -21.12
CA LEU A 306 8.41 -25.16 -20.88
C LEU A 306 9.28 -25.27 -19.61
N VAL A 307 10.37 -24.49 -19.53
CA VAL A 307 11.30 -24.56 -18.39
C VAL A 307 10.67 -24.04 -17.10
N ILE A 308 9.82 -23.02 -17.19
CA ILE A 308 9.07 -22.49 -16.06
C ILE A 308 8.10 -23.55 -15.52
N SER A 309 7.30 -24.16 -16.40
CA SER A 309 6.37 -25.25 -16.08
C SER A 309 7.12 -26.45 -15.50
N ARG A 310 8.25 -26.86 -16.10
CA ARG A 310 9.10 -27.92 -15.57
C ARG A 310 9.57 -27.63 -14.15
N MET A 311 10.11 -26.43 -13.88
CA MET A 311 10.54 -26.08 -12.52
C MET A 311 9.40 -26.15 -11.51
N VAL A 312 8.21 -25.67 -11.88
CA VAL A 312 7.03 -25.74 -11.01
C VAL A 312 6.62 -27.19 -10.82
N ASN A 313 6.42 -27.95 -11.90
CA ASN A 313 6.00 -29.35 -11.90
C ASN A 313 6.98 -30.21 -11.10
N THR A 314 8.30 -30.08 -11.31
CA THR A 314 9.32 -30.80 -10.52
C THR A 314 9.23 -30.46 -9.03
N SER A 315 8.99 -29.20 -8.67
CA SER A 315 8.78 -28.82 -7.27
C SER A 315 7.55 -29.52 -6.67
N LEU A 316 6.43 -29.53 -7.39
CA LEU A 316 5.17 -30.14 -6.97
C LEU A 316 5.26 -31.68 -6.90
N GLU A 317 5.82 -32.31 -7.93
CA GLU A 317 5.98 -33.76 -8.04
C GLU A 317 6.97 -34.34 -7.04
N LYS A 318 8.02 -33.59 -6.68
CA LYS A 318 8.97 -34.02 -5.66
C LYS A 318 8.57 -33.60 -4.25
N GLY A 319 7.58 -32.73 -4.10
CA GLY A 319 7.06 -32.30 -2.81
C GLY A 319 8.02 -31.42 -2.01
N TYR A 320 8.78 -30.54 -2.66
CA TYR A 320 9.62 -29.55 -1.95
C TYR A 320 9.72 -28.22 -2.68
N PHE A 321 9.91 -27.14 -1.92
CA PHE A 321 10.13 -25.79 -2.43
C PHE A 321 11.63 -25.49 -2.55
N ALA A 322 12.07 -24.90 -3.65
CA ALA A 322 13.50 -24.64 -3.89
C ALA A 322 14.12 -23.68 -2.86
N ASP A 323 15.27 -24.03 -2.29
CA ASP A 323 15.90 -23.29 -1.18
C ASP A 323 16.34 -21.88 -1.57
N ASP A 324 16.94 -21.70 -2.75
CA ASP A 324 17.38 -20.37 -3.25
C ASP A 324 16.24 -19.37 -3.42
N ARG A 325 15.00 -19.87 -3.40
CA ARG A 325 13.76 -19.10 -3.58
C ARG A 325 13.06 -18.76 -2.27
N LYS A 326 13.61 -19.18 -1.13
CA LYS A 326 13.05 -18.99 0.22
C LYS A 326 13.46 -17.68 0.89
N ARG A 327 14.27 -16.86 0.20
CA ARG A 327 14.68 -15.54 0.69
C ARG A 327 13.73 -14.44 0.21
N ALA A 328 13.19 -13.67 1.15
CA ALA A 328 12.35 -12.51 0.87
C ALA A 328 13.15 -11.20 0.95
N VAL A 329 12.85 -10.25 0.07
CA VAL A 329 13.26 -8.86 0.23
C VAL A 329 12.11 -8.10 0.88
N VAL A 330 12.34 -7.54 2.06
CA VAL A 330 11.33 -6.81 2.82
C VAL A 330 11.41 -5.32 2.51
N HIS A 331 10.28 -4.76 2.08
CA HIS A 331 10.12 -3.31 1.95
C HIS A 331 9.29 -2.80 3.13
N PRO A 332 9.89 -2.02 4.06
CA PRO A 332 9.16 -1.51 5.20
C PRO A 332 8.17 -0.45 4.72
N LEU A 333 6.88 -0.68 5.04
CA LEU A 333 5.79 0.22 4.67
C LEU A 333 5.15 0.82 5.91
N LEU A 334 4.93 2.13 5.91
CA LEU A 334 4.28 2.82 7.03
C LEU A 334 2.82 2.35 7.16
N LYS A 335 2.42 1.94 8.37
CA LYS A 335 1.09 1.39 8.67
C LYS A 335 -0.06 2.32 8.29
N LYS A 336 0.12 3.63 8.53
CA LYS A 336 -0.82 4.69 8.16
C LYS A 336 -0.02 5.95 7.82
N SER A 337 -0.44 6.67 6.79
CA SER A 337 0.13 7.97 6.43
C SER A 337 0.03 8.96 7.60
N GLY A 338 1.07 9.79 7.78
CA GLY A 338 1.11 10.77 8.87
C GLY A 338 1.48 10.22 10.25
N LEU A 339 1.75 8.91 10.38
CA LEU A 339 2.35 8.38 11.60
C LEU A 339 3.82 8.80 11.72
N GLN A 340 4.30 8.87 12.97
CA GLN A 340 5.71 9.08 13.26
C GLN A 340 6.58 8.00 12.58
N LEU A 341 7.74 8.40 12.06
CA LEU A 341 8.68 7.53 11.37
C LEU A 341 9.57 6.77 12.35
N ILE A 342 8.94 5.87 13.10
CA ILE A 342 9.57 5.00 14.09
C ILE A 342 9.25 3.54 13.78
N ASN A 343 10.17 2.62 14.07
CA ASN A 343 10.13 1.21 13.64
C ASN A 343 8.80 0.51 13.95
N LYS A 344 8.16 0.83 15.08
CA LYS A 344 6.85 0.27 15.49
C LYS A 344 5.72 0.54 14.50
N ASN A 345 5.84 1.59 13.69
CA ASN A 345 4.84 2.03 12.73
C ASN A 345 5.05 1.45 11.33
N PHE A 346 6.10 0.63 11.10
CA PHE A 346 6.33 -0.04 9.83
C PHE A 346 5.78 -1.48 9.83
N ARG A 347 5.40 -1.96 8.64
CA ARG A 347 5.05 -3.37 8.36
C ARG A 347 6.13 -4.01 7.50
N PRO A 348 6.51 -5.27 7.76
CA PRO A 348 7.43 -6.01 6.91
C PRO A 348 6.71 -6.59 5.69
N VAL A 349 6.62 -5.84 4.58
CA VAL A 349 6.02 -6.36 3.34
C VAL A 349 7.05 -7.18 2.57
N SER A 350 6.79 -8.49 2.42
CA SER A 350 7.72 -9.41 1.76
C SER A 350 7.56 -9.39 0.24
N ASN A 351 8.68 -9.21 -0.45
CA ASN A 351 8.78 -9.30 -1.89
C ASN A 351 9.65 -10.52 -2.26
N LEU A 352 9.00 -11.60 -2.70
CA LEU A 352 9.71 -12.77 -3.21
C LEU A 352 10.13 -12.61 -4.66
N GLN A 353 11.04 -13.47 -5.08
CA GLN A 353 11.41 -13.65 -6.48
C GLN A 353 10.18 -14.03 -7.32
N PHE A 354 10.19 -13.64 -8.60
CA PHE A 354 9.09 -13.90 -9.53
C PHE A 354 8.70 -15.38 -9.58
N MET A 355 9.70 -16.27 -9.69
CA MET A 355 9.48 -17.71 -9.72
C MET A 355 8.84 -18.23 -8.43
N SER A 356 9.24 -17.71 -7.26
CA SER A 356 8.60 -18.06 -5.98
C SER A 356 7.12 -17.71 -5.98
N LYS A 357 6.78 -16.50 -6.43
CA LYS A 357 5.38 -16.02 -6.50
C LYS A 357 4.55 -16.88 -7.46
N LEU A 358 5.15 -17.31 -8.57
CA LEU A 358 4.48 -18.16 -9.55
C LEU A 358 4.19 -19.54 -8.95
N THR A 359 5.18 -20.21 -8.37
CA THR A 359 4.98 -21.52 -7.72
C THR A 359 3.95 -21.42 -6.59
N GLU A 360 4.03 -20.39 -5.75
CA GLU A 360 3.02 -20.13 -4.71
C GLU A 360 1.62 -19.92 -5.28
N LYS A 361 1.50 -19.21 -6.41
CA LYS A 361 0.19 -18.97 -7.04
C LYS A 361 -0.43 -20.27 -7.53
N VAL A 362 0.35 -21.16 -8.11
CA VAL A 362 -0.13 -22.49 -8.56
C VAL A 362 -0.62 -23.30 -7.37
N VAL A 363 0.18 -23.39 -6.31
CA VAL A 363 -0.21 -24.11 -5.08
C VAL A 363 -1.43 -23.47 -4.42
N ALA A 364 -1.51 -22.14 -4.37
CA ALA A 364 -2.65 -21.43 -3.81
C ALA A 364 -3.95 -21.72 -4.59
N VAL A 365 -3.88 -21.83 -5.92
CA VAL A 365 -5.05 -22.18 -6.74
C VAL A 365 -5.53 -23.60 -6.41
N HIS A 366 -4.65 -24.60 -6.40
CA HIS A 366 -5.02 -25.97 -6.03
C HIS A 366 -5.57 -26.07 -4.61
N LEU A 367 -4.96 -25.37 -3.65
CA LEU A 367 -5.43 -25.36 -2.26
C LEU A 367 -6.80 -24.67 -2.13
N GLN A 368 -7.02 -23.55 -2.83
CA GLN A 368 -8.31 -22.86 -2.83
C GLN A 368 -9.41 -23.72 -3.44
N GLU A 369 -9.14 -24.39 -4.56
CA GLU A 369 -10.08 -25.29 -5.21
C GLU A 369 -10.44 -26.47 -4.31
N HIS A 370 -9.43 -27.13 -3.73
CA HIS A 370 -9.63 -28.20 -2.75
C HIS A 370 -10.50 -27.75 -1.57
N MET A 371 -10.22 -26.57 -1.01
CA MET A 371 -11.01 -26.03 0.10
C MET A 371 -12.43 -25.65 -0.31
N LEU A 372 -12.64 -25.19 -1.56
CA LEU A 372 -13.94 -24.80 -2.06
C LEU A 372 -14.83 -26.01 -2.33
N VAL A 373 -14.32 -26.99 -3.10
CA VAL A 373 -15.04 -28.20 -3.49
C VAL A 373 -15.45 -29.02 -2.28
N ASN A 374 -14.60 -29.06 -1.24
CA ASN A 374 -14.84 -29.83 -0.03
C ASN A 374 -15.47 -29.02 1.12
N GLY A 375 -15.90 -27.77 0.89
CA GLY A 375 -16.59 -26.96 1.90
C GLY A 375 -15.74 -26.63 3.14
N LEU A 376 -14.41 -26.55 3.00
CA LEU A 376 -13.46 -26.39 4.11
C LEU A 376 -13.22 -24.93 4.52
N PHE A 377 -13.81 -23.96 3.82
CA PHE A 377 -13.72 -22.56 4.19
C PHE A 377 -14.56 -22.23 5.42
N PRO A 378 -14.03 -21.47 6.40
CA PRO A 378 -14.85 -20.96 7.49
C PRO A 378 -15.92 -20.00 6.96
N GLU A 379 -17.17 -20.26 7.32
CA GLU A 379 -18.33 -19.54 6.78
C GLU A 379 -18.30 -18.03 7.06
N LEU A 380 -17.91 -17.65 8.28
CA LEU A 380 -17.89 -16.27 8.78
C LEU A 380 -16.51 -15.61 8.69
N GLN A 381 -15.61 -16.15 7.84
CA GLN A 381 -14.35 -15.52 7.44
C GLN A 381 -14.49 -15.00 6.01
N SER A 382 -14.52 -13.67 5.85
CA SER A 382 -14.67 -13.03 4.53
C SER A 382 -13.35 -12.73 3.82
N ALA A 383 -12.20 -12.75 4.51
CA ALA A 383 -10.94 -12.43 3.86
C ALA A 383 -10.42 -13.56 2.97
N TYR A 384 -9.77 -13.17 1.87
CA TYR A 384 -9.01 -14.05 0.96
C TYR A 384 -9.84 -15.18 0.33
N ARG A 385 -11.16 -14.97 0.23
CA ARG A 385 -12.13 -15.90 -0.34
C ARG A 385 -12.82 -15.27 -1.54
N GLN A 386 -13.00 -16.06 -2.59
CA GLN A 386 -13.72 -15.61 -3.78
C GLN A 386 -15.17 -15.24 -3.40
N HIS A 387 -15.70 -14.17 -4.00
CA HIS A 387 -17.05 -13.63 -3.74
C HIS A 387 -17.30 -13.06 -2.33
N HIS A 388 -16.26 -12.90 -1.51
CA HIS A 388 -16.33 -12.18 -0.24
C HIS A 388 -15.48 -10.91 -0.27
N SER A 389 -15.87 -9.90 0.51
CA SER A 389 -15.14 -8.65 0.63
C SER A 389 -15.35 -8.02 2.01
N MET A 390 -14.69 -6.88 2.25
CA MET A 390 -14.95 -6.07 3.44
C MET A 390 -16.40 -5.60 3.49
N GLU A 391 -16.98 -5.27 2.33
CA GLU A 391 -18.37 -4.83 2.20
C GLU A 391 -19.34 -5.93 2.59
N THR A 392 -19.12 -7.18 2.17
CA THR A 392 -20.00 -8.29 2.56
C THR A 392 -19.92 -8.58 4.06
N ALA A 393 -18.72 -8.50 4.65
CA ALA A 393 -18.54 -8.63 6.09
C ALA A 393 -19.24 -7.52 6.87
N LEU A 394 -19.07 -6.27 6.44
CA LEU A 394 -19.70 -5.11 7.06
C LEU A 394 -21.23 -5.17 6.93
N LEU A 395 -21.74 -5.58 5.77
CA LEU A 395 -23.18 -5.71 5.53
C LEU A 395 -23.82 -6.69 6.52
N LYS A 396 -23.19 -7.87 6.73
CA LYS A 396 -23.69 -8.87 7.68
C LYS A 396 -23.78 -8.31 9.10
N VAL A 397 -22.66 -7.79 9.62
CA VAL A 397 -22.59 -7.25 10.99
C VAL A 397 -23.56 -6.08 11.14
N LYS A 398 -23.59 -5.15 10.18
CA LYS A 398 -24.50 -3.99 10.23
C LYS A 398 -25.97 -4.43 10.24
N ASN A 399 -26.35 -5.40 9.40
CA ASN A 399 -27.71 -5.92 9.37
C ASN A 399 -28.12 -6.51 10.72
N ASP A 400 -27.28 -7.34 11.33
CA ASP A 400 -27.59 -7.95 12.63
C ASP A 400 -27.77 -6.89 13.72
N LEU A 401 -26.89 -5.88 13.75
CA LEU A 401 -26.96 -4.77 14.69
C LEU A 401 -28.24 -3.94 14.50
N LEU A 402 -28.61 -3.61 13.27
CA LEU A 402 -29.85 -2.88 12.98
C LEU A 402 -31.09 -3.68 13.38
N MET A 403 -31.13 -4.97 13.04
CA MET A 403 -32.23 -5.85 13.42
C MET A 403 -32.38 -6.02 14.94
N ALA A 404 -31.26 -6.00 15.69
CA ALA A 404 -31.29 -5.99 17.15
C ALA A 404 -31.81 -4.65 17.70
N MET A 405 -31.38 -3.52 17.12
CA MET A 405 -31.86 -2.19 17.48
C MET A 405 -33.36 -2.03 17.25
N ASP A 406 -33.89 -2.54 16.13
CA ASP A 406 -35.33 -2.52 15.82
C ASP A 406 -36.16 -3.32 16.84
N LYS A 407 -35.54 -4.34 17.47
CA LYS A 407 -36.13 -5.12 18.56
C LYS A 407 -35.98 -4.45 19.94
N GLY A 408 -35.43 -3.24 20.00
CA GLY A 408 -35.14 -2.52 21.24
C GLY A 408 -34.04 -3.16 22.08
N GLN A 409 -33.13 -3.92 21.46
CA GLN A 409 -32.01 -4.58 22.15
C GLN A 409 -30.77 -3.68 22.19
N VAL A 410 -29.93 -3.92 23.19
CA VAL A 410 -28.59 -3.35 23.32
C VAL A 410 -27.58 -4.39 22.87
N THR A 411 -26.55 -3.98 22.12
CA THR A 411 -25.53 -4.90 21.59
C THR A 411 -24.12 -4.42 21.95
N PRO A 412 -23.45 -5.10 22.90
CA PRO A 412 -22.00 -5.08 23.04
C PRO A 412 -21.32 -5.65 21.79
N LEU A 413 -20.36 -4.91 21.25
CA LEU A 413 -19.53 -5.28 20.11
C LEU A 413 -18.05 -5.19 20.52
N VAL A 414 -17.33 -6.31 20.39
CA VAL A 414 -15.90 -6.43 20.70
C VAL A 414 -15.13 -6.66 19.41
N LEU A 415 -14.17 -5.77 19.13
CA LEU A 415 -13.26 -5.86 17.99
C LEU A 415 -11.91 -6.34 18.51
N LEU A 416 -11.59 -7.61 18.27
CA LEU A 416 -10.30 -8.21 18.64
C LEU A 416 -9.26 -7.93 17.56
N GLY A 417 -8.05 -7.53 17.97
CA GLY A 417 -6.91 -7.34 17.06
C GLY A 417 -5.68 -8.10 17.53
N LEU A 418 -4.93 -8.68 16.59
CA LEU A 418 -3.73 -9.47 16.89
C LEU A 418 -2.43 -8.64 16.73
N SER A 419 -1.40 -9.04 17.47
CA SER A 419 -0.03 -8.50 17.35
C SER A 419 0.78 -9.32 16.35
N PHE A 420 1.27 -8.70 15.27
CA PHE A 420 2.18 -9.35 14.30
C PHE A 420 1.64 -10.69 13.75
N ALA A 421 0.33 -10.76 13.50
CA ALA A 421 -0.40 -12.01 13.29
C ALA A 421 0.21 -12.94 12.23
N PHE A 422 0.54 -12.42 11.04
CA PHE A 422 1.18 -13.20 9.98
C PHE A 422 2.61 -13.61 10.33
N ASP A 423 3.34 -12.77 11.07
CA ASP A 423 4.76 -12.98 11.37
C ASP A 423 4.97 -13.96 12.53
N THR A 424 3.92 -14.29 13.30
CA THR A 424 3.98 -15.17 14.46
C THR A 424 3.34 -16.54 14.24
N VAL A 425 2.77 -16.83 13.06
CA VAL A 425 2.18 -18.13 12.72
C VAL A 425 3.16 -19.26 13.00
N ASP A 426 2.79 -20.24 13.83
CA ASP A 426 3.65 -21.38 14.11
C ASP A 426 3.62 -22.41 12.98
N HIS A 427 4.79 -22.84 12.50
CA HIS A 427 4.88 -23.73 11.35
C HIS A 427 4.38 -25.14 11.66
N GLU A 428 4.67 -25.68 12.85
CA GLU A 428 4.25 -27.03 13.23
C GLU A 428 2.73 -27.10 13.43
N ILE A 429 2.15 -26.09 14.08
CA ILE A 429 0.69 -26.00 14.26
C ILE A 429 -0.02 -25.81 12.92
N LEU A 430 0.55 -25.00 12.02
CA LEU A 430 0.00 -24.81 10.67
C LEU A 430 0.03 -26.13 9.89
N LEU A 431 1.15 -26.85 9.88
CA LEU A 431 1.29 -28.13 9.21
C LEU A 431 0.32 -29.18 9.77
N GLU A 432 0.11 -29.19 11.09
CA GLU A 432 -0.87 -30.08 11.70
C GLU A 432 -2.29 -29.79 11.21
N ARG A 433 -2.67 -28.51 11.10
CA ARG A 433 -3.99 -28.12 10.58
C ARG A 433 -4.17 -28.44 9.11
N LEU A 434 -3.12 -28.24 8.31
CA LEU A 434 -3.11 -28.65 6.90
C LEU A 434 -3.35 -30.16 6.78
N ARG A 435 -2.74 -30.96 7.67
CA ARG A 435 -2.89 -32.41 7.71
C ARG A 435 -4.25 -32.90 8.21
N SER A 436 -4.70 -32.36 9.34
CA SER A 436 -5.86 -32.87 10.10
C SER A 436 -7.18 -32.23 9.70
N THR A 437 -7.19 -30.92 9.43
CA THR A 437 -8.42 -30.17 9.09
C THR A 437 -8.62 -30.06 7.58
N ILE A 438 -7.54 -29.87 6.82
CA ILE A 438 -7.62 -29.67 5.36
C ILE A 438 -7.44 -30.98 4.59
N GLY A 439 -6.85 -32.01 5.21
CA GLY A 439 -6.66 -33.32 4.58
C GLY A 439 -5.45 -33.40 3.64
N LEU A 440 -4.44 -32.53 3.81
CA LEU A 440 -3.22 -32.59 3.01
C LEU A 440 -2.33 -33.76 3.46
N ARG A 441 -1.84 -34.55 2.50
CA ARG A 441 -1.01 -35.74 2.77
C ARG A 441 0.13 -35.86 1.75
N GLY A 442 1.02 -36.82 1.98
CA GLY A 442 2.09 -37.18 1.03
C GLY A 442 2.94 -36.00 0.58
N LYS A 443 3.20 -35.92 -0.72
CA LYS A 443 4.05 -34.89 -1.35
C LYS A 443 3.52 -33.49 -1.17
N VAL A 444 2.19 -33.32 -1.15
CA VAL A 444 1.56 -32.01 -0.93
C VAL A 444 1.90 -31.48 0.46
N LEU A 445 1.76 -32.30 1.51
CA LEU A 445 2.13 -31.91 2.87
C LEU A 445 3.64 -31.68 3.02
N SER A 446 4.47 -32.54 2.41
CA SER A 446 5.93 -32.37 2.36
C SER A 446 6.33 -31.05 1.69
N TRP A 447 5.60 -30.63 0.66
CA TRP A 447 5.86 -29.36 -0.02
C TRP A 447 5.63 -28.17 0.91
N PHE A 448 4.54 -28.18 1.69
CA PHE A 448 4.27 -27.13 2.69
C PHE A 448 5.32 -27.13 3.80
N ASP A 449 5.75 -28.30 4.28
CA ASP A 449 6.82 -28.41 5.27
C ASP A 449 8.14 -27.79 4.74
N SER A 450 8.52 -28.14 3.52
CA SER A 450 9.68 -27.53 2.85
C SER A 450 9.51 -26.03 2.62
N TYR A 451 8.31 -25.56 2.24
CA TYR A 451 8.02 -24.16 1.97
C TYR A 451 8.28 -23.25 3.18
N HIS A 452 8.02 -23.75 4.39
CA HIS A 452 8.20 -23.04 5.65
C HIS A 452 9.62 -23.12 6.23
N LYS A 453 10.33 -24.24 6.01
CA LYS A 453 11.68 -24.47 6.54
C LYS A 453 12.76 -23.68 5.80
N GLY A 454 13.73 -23.15 6.55
CA GLY A 454 14.93 -22.50 6.00
C GLY A 454 14.67 -21.12 5.37
N ARG A 455 13.57 -20.46 5.75
CA ARG A 455 13.25 -19.13 5.23
C ARG A 455 14.11 -18.04 5.86
N SER A 456 14.42 -17.04 5.06
CA SER A 456 15.13 -15.84 5.51
C SER A 456 14.56 -14.57 4.84
N GLN A 457 14.84 -13.42 5.44
CA GLN A 457 14.46 -12.12 4.90
C GLN A 457 15.61 -11.11 4.97
N GLN A 458 15.63 -10.15 4.06
CA GLN A 458 16.53 -8.99 4.08
C GLN A 458 15.72 -7.72 3.87
N VAL A 459 15.92 -6.69 4.69
CA VAL A 459 15.24 -5.40 4.53
C VAL A 459 15.95 -4.59 3.45
N SER A 460 15.18 -3.96 2.56
CA SER A 460 15.70 -3.08 1.52
C SER A 460 15.35 -1.62 1.81
N ILE A 461 16.38 -0.79 1.99
CA ILE A 461 16.28 0.66 2.16
C ILE A 461 17.04 1.33 1.02
N ASN A 462 16.35 2.13 0.20
CA ASN A 462 16.95 2.85 -0.94
C ASN A 462 17.79 1.97 -1.89
N GLY A 463 17.46 0.68 -2.00
CA GLY A 463 18.18 -0.31 -2.82
C GLY A 463 19.31 -1.05 -2.09
N THR A 464 19.70 -0.60 -0.90
CA THR A 464 20.68 -1.30 -0.04
C THR A 464 19.97 -2.38 0.79
N LEU A 465 20.57 -3.57 0.88
CA LEU A 465 20.04 -4.70 1.64
C LEU A 465 20.71 -4.81 3.01
N SER A 466 19.95 -5.21 4.03
CA SER A 466 20.45 -5.63 5.34
C SER A 466 21.19 -6.97 5.27
N ASN A 467 21.79 -7.38 6.39
CA ASN A 467 22.14 -8.78 6.62
C ASN A 467 20.89 -9.68 6.55
N PRO A 468 21.05 -10.98 6.20
CA PRO A 468 19.93 -11.92 6.20
C PRO A 468 19.49 -12.27 7.63
N PHE A 469 18.18 -12.28 7.84
CA PHE A 469 17.53 -12.68 9.08
C PHE A 469 16.74 -13.97 8.87
N ASN A 470 16.99 -14.99 9.67
CA ASN A 470 16.25 -16.27 9.58
C ASN A 470 14.86 -16.14 10.20
N LEU A 471 13.89 -16.85 9.62
CA LEU A 471 12.50 -16.87 10.05
C LEU A 471 12.10 -18.30 10.45
N ASN A 472 11.90 -18.50 11.76
CA ASN A 472 11.48 -19.79 12.32
C ASN A 472 9.96 -19.90 12.50
N CYS A 473 9.24 -18.81 12.23
CA CYS A 473 7.78 -18.76 12.26
C CYS A 473 7.30 -17.68 11.30
N GLY A 474 5.99 -17.62 11.12
CA GLY A 474 5.31 -16.67 10.26
C GLY A 474 5.11 -17.17 8.84
N VAL A 475 4.20 -16.49 8.15
CA VAL A 475 3.96 -16.64 6.71
C VAL A 475 4.25 -15.31 6.03
N PRO A 476 4.83 -15.28 4.81
CA PRO A 476 5.29 -14.02 4.25
C PRO A 476 4.12 -13.11 3.87
N GLN A 477 4.15 -11.86 4.35
CA GLN A 477 3.11 -10.86 4.10
C GLN A 477 3.15 -10.36 2.64
N GLY A 478 1.97 -10.22 2.02
CA GLY A 478 1.83 -9.69 0.66
C GLY A 478 1.79 -10.75 -0.43
N LEU A 479 1.65 -12.03 -0.07
CA LEU A 479 1.62 -13.15 -0.99
C LEU A 479 0.31 -13.94 -0.89
N CYS A 480 -0.19 -14.42 -2.03
CA CYS A 480 -1.48 -15.10 -2.09
C CYS A 480 -1.55 -16.37 -1.21
N LEU A 481 -0.47 -17.16 -1.16
CA LEU A 481 -0.44 -18.38 -0.36
C LEU A 481 -0.37 -18.09 1.14
N GLY A 482 0.47 -17.13 1.56
CA GLY A 482 0.58 -16.74 2.97
C GLY A 482 -0.74 -16.26 3.57
N LEU A 483 -1.54 -15.54 2.78
CA LEU A 483 -2.87 -15.07 3.18
C LEU A 483 -3.86 -16.23 3.40
N LEU A 484 -3.86 -17.22 2.49
CA LEU A 484 -4.70 -18.40 2.60
C LEU A 484 -4.30 -19.30 3.78
N LEU A 485 -2.99 -19.48 3.98
CA LEU A 485 -2.45 -20.23 5.11
C LEU A 485 -2.84 -19.59 6.45
N PHE A 486 -2.83 -18.27 6.54
CA PHE A 486 -3.32 -17.58 7.73
C PHE A 486 -4.80 -17.83 7.99
N THR A 487 -5.66 -17.82 6.95
CA THR A 487 -7.08 -18.18 7.07
C THR A 487 -7.27 -19.59 7.64
N ILE A 488 -6.48 -20.57 7.18
CA ILE A 488 -6.49 -21.95 7.70
C ILE A 488 -6.01 -21.96 9.16
N TYR A 489 -4.98 -21.18 9.48
CA TYR A 489 -4.41 -21.06 10.82
C TYR A 489 -5.38 -20.46 11.84
N VAL A 490 -6.29 -19.56 11.45
CA VAL A 490 -7.29 -19.01 12.38
C VAL A 490 -8.61 -19.76 12.37
N SER A 491 -8.78 -20.79 11.53
CA SER A 491 -10.07 -21.48 11.35
C SER A 491 -10.64 -22.13 12.62
N LYS A 492 -9.79 -22.66 13.52
CA LYS A 492 -10.20 -23.22 14.83
C LYS A 492 -10.95 -22.22 15.71
N LEU A 493 -10.75 -20.91 15.52
CA LEU A 493 -11.50 -19.86 16.20
C LEU A 493 -13.01 -20.08 16.08
N PHE A 494 -13.50 -20.44 14.90
CA PHE A 494 -14.93 -20.65 14.68
C PHE A 494 -15.48 -21.88 15.41
N GLN A 495 -14.66 -22.89 15.65
CA GLN A 495 -15.06 -24.07 16.42
C GLN A 495 -15.22 -23.73 17.91
N ILE A 496 -14.35 -22.88 18.44
CA ILE A 496 -14.43 -22.37 19.82
C ILE A 496 -15.68 -21.50 19.96
N LEU A 497 -15.86 -20.54 19.05
CA LEU A 497 -16.97 -19.59 19.10
C LEU A 497 -18.35 -20.26 18.98
N LYS A 498 -18.47 -21.38 18.26
CA LYS A 498 -19.70 -22.18 18.21
C LYS A 498 -20.18 -22.69 19.58
N GLN A 499 -19.28 -22.79 20.57
CA GLN A 499 -19.62 -23.22 21.93
C GLN A 499 -20.14 -22.06 22.80
N HIS A 500 -20.17 -20.84 22.24
CA HIS A 500 -20.59 -19.63 22.94
C HIS A 500 -21.81 -18.99 22.27
N LEU A 501 -22.42 -18.05 23.00
CA LEU A 501 -23.57 -17.28 22.52
C LEU A 501 -23.24 -16.14 21.54
N PRO A 502 -22.09 -15.42 21.63
CA PRO A 502 -21.83 -14.31 20.72
C PRO A 502 -21.78 -14.73 19.25
N SER A 503 -22.40 -13.91 18.40
CA SER A 503 -22.20 -13.96 16.97
C SER A 503 -20.81 -13.44 16.60
N VAL A 504 -20.25 -13.96 15.52
CA VAL A 504 -18.90 -13.60 15.05
C VAL A 504 -18.89 -13.25 13.57
N HIS A 505 -18.06 -12.29 13.19
CA HIS A 505 -17.59 -12.16 11.82
C HIS A 505 -16.11 -11.81 11.82
N THR A 506 -15.31 -12.45 10.98
CA THR A 506 -13.89 -12.13 10.85
C THR A 506 -13.52 -11.67 9.44
N TYR A 507 -12.51 -10.81 9.38
CA TYR A 507 -11.81 -10.45 8.16
C TYR A 507 -10.32 -10.46 8.42
N ALA A 508 -9.65 -11.50 7.92
CA ALA A 508 -8.24 -11.80 8.19
C ALA A 508 -8.02 -11.96 9.70
N ASP A 509 -7.18 -11.12 10.30
CA ASP A 509 -6.87 -11.12 11.74
C ASP A 509 -7.88 -10.34 12.60
N ASN A 510 -8.75 -9.53 11.99
CA ASN A 510 -9.75 -8.76 12.71
C ASN A 510 -10.98 -9.63 13.00
N THR A 511 -11.32 -9.79 14.28
CA THR A 511 -12.49 -10.58 14.72
C THR A 511 -13.48 -9.68 15.43
N GLN A 512 -14.74 -9.75 15.02
CA GLN A 512 -15.85 -8.99 15.60
C GLN A 512 -16.77 -9.95 16.36
N LEU A 513 -16.91 -9.77 17.67
CA LEU A 513 -17.82 -10.53 18.52
C LEU A 513 -18.96 -9.63 18.97
N TYR A 514 -20.21 -10.06 18.83
CA TYR A 514 -21.37 -9.28 19.25
C TYR A 514 -22.50 -10.17 19.77
N LEU A 515 -23.19 -9.69 20.80
CA LEU A 515 -24.28 -10.43 21.44
C LEU A 515 -25.35 -9.46 21.94
N SER A 516 -26.55 -9.51 21.38
CA SER A 516 -27.63 -8.57 21.73
C SER A 516 -28.45 -9.07 22.92
N PHE A 517 -28.85 -8.16 23.82
CA PHE A 517 -29.73 -8.45 24.96
C PHE A 517 -30.82 -7.39 25.12
N LYS A 518 -31.87 -7.67 25.91
CA LYS A 518 -32.96 -6.72 26.15
C LYS A 518 -32.67 -5.91 27.42
N PRO A 519 -32.56 -4.57 27.36
CA PRO A 519 -32.22 -3.75 28.53
C PRO A 519 -33.32 -3.77 29.62
N SER A 520 -34.55 -4.15 29.28
CA SER A 520 -35.64 -4.30 30.24
C SER A 520 -35.51 -5.54 31.12
N ASP A 521 -34.60 -6.46 30.79
CA ASP A 521 -34.37 -7.71 31.49
C ASP A 521 -32.92 -7.74 31.99
N SER A 522 -32.73 -7.40 33.27
CA SER A 522 -31.41 -7.35 33.91
C SER A 522 -30.70 -8.70 33.94
N SER A 523 -31.45 -9.82 33.93
CA SER A 523 -30.83 -11.14 33.84
C SER A 523 -30.19 -11.37 32.46
N SER A 524 -30.83 -10.90 31.40
CA SER A 524 -30.31 -11.02 30.03
C SER A 524 -29.03 -10.21 29.78
N GLU A 525 -28.87 -9.07 30.47
CA GLU A 525 -27.63 -8.28 30.42
C GLU A 525 -26.47 -9.03 31.06
N VAL A 526 -26.68 -9.55 32.29
CA VAL A 526 -25.65 -10.30 33.03
C VAL A 526 -25.23 -11.55 32.26
N ASP A 527 -26.20 -12.28 31.69
CA ASP A 527 -25.93 -13.47 30.90
C ASP A 527 -25.13 -13.14 29.63
N ALA A 528 -25.47 -12.04 28.93
CA ALA A 528 -24.77 -11.63 27.72
C ALA A 528 -23.31 -11.20 28.02
N VAL A 529 -23.11 -10.42 29.08
CA VAL A 529 -21.76 -10.00 29.52
C VAL A 529 -20.94 -11.21 29.98
N SER A 530 -21.53 -12.10 30.76
CA SER A 530 -20.88 -13.34 31.22
C SER A 530 -20.48 -14.24 30.05
N ALA A 531 -21.37 -14.43 29.07
CA ALA A 531 -21.10 -15.21 27.87
C ALA A 531 -19.99 -14.58 27.01
N MET A 532 -19.99 -13.26 26.83
CA MET A 532 -18.94 -12.54 26.12
C MET A 532 -17.59 -12.68 26.84
N GLN A 533 -17.57 -12.53 28.16
CA GLN A 533 -16.35 -12.66 28.96
C GLN A 533 -15.77 -14.07 28.87
N LYS A 534 -16.61 -15.10 29.03
CA LYS A 534 -16.20 -16.50 28.88
C LYS A 534 -15.65 -16.77 27.48
N CYS A 535 -16.35 -16.30 26.45
CA CYS A 535 -15.91 -16.39 25.06
C CYS A 535 -14.54 -15.76 24.84
N ILE A 536 -14.29 -14.55 25.36
CA ILE A 536 -13.00 -13.88 25.22
C ILE A 536 -11.89 -14.63 25.98
N CYS A 537 -12.17 -15.16 27.17
CA CYS A 537 -11.21 -15.97 27.92
C CYS A 537 -10.80 -17.23 27.15
N ASP A 538 -11.76 -17.96 26.58
CA ASP A 538 -11.49 -19.19 25.82
C ASP A 538 -10.75 -18.87 24.50
N VAL A 539 -11.09 -17.77 23.84
CA VAL A 539 -10.34 -17.26 22.67
C VAL A 539 -8.92 -16.87 23.04
N GLN A 540 -8.70 -16.19 24.18
CA GLN A 540 -7.35 -15.82 24.64
C GLN A 540 -6.50 -17.04 24.98
N ALA A 541 -7.09 -18.03 25.65
CA ALA A 541 -6.42 -19.30 25.95
C ALA A 541 -6.01 -20.02 24.66
N TRP A 542 -6.92 -20.14 23.70
CA TRP A 542 -6.62 -20.72 22.39
C TRP A 542 -5.55 -19.95 21.63
N LEU A 543 -5.65 -18.62 21.54
CA LEU A 543 -4.65 -17.80 20.86
C LEU A 543 -3.25 -18.06 21.45
N ARG A 544 -3.14 -18.20 22.78
CA ARG A 544 -1.87 -18.51 23.44
C ARG A 544 -1.34 -19.90 23.06
N GLU A 545 -2.20 -20.93 23.09
CA GLU A 545 -1.82 -22.29 22.65
C GLU A 545 -1.31 -22.28 21.20
N ASP A 546 -2.00 -21.53 20.34
CA ASP A 546 -1.68 -21.34 18.93
C ASP A 546 -0.64 -20.24 18.67
N GLN A 547 0.10 -19.81 19.69
CA GLN A 547 1.24 -18.91 19.55
C GLN A 547 0.91 -17.53 18.92
N LEU A 548 -0.32 -17.07 19.11
CA LEU A 548 -0.83 -15.77 18.70
C LEU A 548 -1.05 -14.88 19.93
N LEU A 549 -0.73 -13.59 19.80
CA LEU A 549 -0.90 -12.63 20.89
C LEU A 549 -2.01 -11.63 20.57
N LEU A 550 -3.03 -11.59 21.42
CA LEU A 550 -4.03 -10.54 21.40
C LEU A 550 -3.39 -9.18 21.72
N ASN A 551 -3.79 -8.14 21.00
CA ASN A 551 -3.28 -6.79 21.16
C ASN A 551 -4.33 -5.93 21.85
N ASP A 552 -4.05 -5.56 23.10
CA ASP A 552 -4.97 -4.76 23.91
C ASP A 552 -5.18 -3.35 23.32
N ASP A 553 -4.13 -2.73 22.78
CA ASP A 553 -4.22 -1.39 22.17
C ASP A 553 -5.12 -1.37 20.92
N LYS A 554 -5.14 -2.47 20.16
CA LYS A 554 -5.99 -2.64 18.98
C LYS A 554 -7.39 -3.13 19.34
N THR A 555 -7.55 -3.80 20.47
CA THR A 555 -8.85 -4.33 20.89
C THR A 555 -9.77 -3.18 21.30
N LYS A 556 -11.01 -3.19 20.81
CA LYS A 556 -12.02 -2.14 21.08
C LYS A 556 -13.32 -2.74 21.55
N PHE A 557 -13.98 -2.04 22.45
CA PHE A 557 -15.30 -2.37 22.96
C PHE A 557 -16.26 -1.23 22.65
N LEU A 558 -17.41 -1.56 22.08
CA LEU A 558 -18.46 -0.63 21.68
C LEU A 558 -19.81 -1.12 22.22
N ILE A 559 -20.69 -0.18 22.57
CA ILE A 559 -22.09 -0.49 22.91
C ILE A 559 -22.96 0.18 21.85
N ILE A 560 -23.87 -0.59 21.26
CA ILE A 560 -24.78 -0.15 20.20
C ILE A 560 -26.22 -0.27 20.70
N GLU A 561 -26.95 0.84 20.69
CA GLU A 561 -28.34 0.93 21.18
C GLU A 561 -29.12 2.01 20.42
N LEU A 562 -30.46 1.94 20.46
CA LEU A 562 -31.34 2.96 19.91
C LEU A 562 -31.49 4.12 20.89
N LEU A 563 -30.99 5.31 20.52
CA LEU A 563 -31.26 6.54 21.28
C LEU A 563 -32.67 7.03 20.98
N LEU A 564 -33.64 6.70 21.84
CA LEU A 564 -34.94 7.37 21.84
C LEU A 564 -34.74 8.81 22.31
N TRP A 565 -34.92 9.77 21.40
CA TRP A 565 -34.95 11.19 21.72
C TRP A 565 -36.29 11.53 22.40
N THR A 566 -36.48 11.06 23.63
CA THR A 566 -37.60 11.50 24.47
C THR A 566 -37.21 12.85 25.07
N GLY A 567 -37.92 13.93 24.72
CA GLY A 567 -37.64 15.32 25.13
C GLY A 567 -37.74 15.64 26.63
N ILE A 568 -37.32 14.72 27.51
CA ILE A 568 -37.29 14.89 28.96
C ILE A 568 -35.82 14.81 29.40
N LYS A 569 -35.32 15.92 29.96
CA LYS A 569 -33.98 16.03 30.56
C LYS A 569 -33.78 14.94 31.62
N LYS A 570 -33.05 13.87 31.29
CA LYS A 570 -32.37 13.02 32.26
C LYS A 570 -30.89 12.89 31.87
N GLY A 571 -30.04 13.57 32.64
CA GLY A 571 -28.58 13.48 32.58
C GLY A 571 -27.94 14.06 31.31
N PRO A 572 -26.64 14.40 31.33
CA PRO A 572 -25.93 14.69 30.10
C PRO A 572 -25.99 13.42 29.22
N PRO A 573 -26.30 13.52 27.92
CA PRO A 573 -26.16 12.39 27.02
C PRO A 573 -24.74 11.84 27.20
N ARG A 574 -24.58 10.53 27.44
CA ARG A 574 -23.29 9.89 27.16
C ARG A 574 -23.05 10.14 25.69
N LYS A 575 -22.19 11.13 25.38
CA LYS A 575 -21.82 11.50 24.03
C LYS A 575 -21.13 10.28 23.40
N LEU A 576 -21.91 9.42 22.76
CA LEU A 576 -21.42 8.61 21.66
C LEU A 576 -21.14 9.60 20.52
N LYS A 577 -19.91 10.12 20.52
CA LYS A 577 -19.29 10.45 19.25
C LYS A 577 -19.20 9.13 18.51
N PHE A 578 -20.02 8.95 17.49
CA PHE A 578 -19.54 8.22 16.33
C PHE A 578 -18.39 9.06 15.80
N PRO A 579 -17.10 8.66 15.88
CA PRO A 579 -16.36 8.77 14.67
C PRO A 579 -17.10 7.83 13.71
N VAL A 580 -17.94 8.39 12.84
CA VAL A 580 -18.04 7.81 11.50
C VAL A 580 -16.62 7.95 10.99
N ASN A 581 -15.78 6.98 11.34
CA ASN A 581 -14.41 6.98 10.91
C ASN A 581 -14.52 6.53 9.47
N SER A 582 -14.53 7.54 8.59
CA SER A 582 -14.02 7.44 7.24
C SER A 582 -12.71 6.63 7.18
N ASP A 583 -11.99 6.51 8.30
CA ASP A 583 -10.82 5.64 8.51
C ASP A 583 -11.06 4.13 8.42
N LEU A 584 -12.24 3.56 8.66
CA LEU A 584 -12.44 2.10 8.44
C LEU A 584 -12.48 1.78 6.94
N ILE A 585 -13.07 2.69 6.15
CA ILE A 585 -13.06 2.64 4.69
C ILE A 585 -11.67 3.05 4.17
N GLU A 586 -10.98 4.02 4.78
CA GLU A 586 -9.61 4.44 4.42
C GLU A 586 -8.53 3.41 4.84
N GLU A 587 -8.69 2.67 5.94
CA GLU A 587 -7.80 1.56 6.35
C GLU A 587 -7.94 0.36 5.43
N ALA A 588 -9.16 0.06 4.98
CA ALA A 588 -9.43 -0.98 3.99
C ALA A 588 -8.93 -0.57 2.59
N LYS A 589 -9.09 0.70 2.19
CA LYS A 589 -8.54 1.24 0.93
C LYS A 589 -7.01 1.36 0.90
N LYS A 590 -6.33 1.27 2.05
CA LYS A 590 -4.85 1.30 2.19
C LYS A 590 -4.18 -0.08 2.16
N LEU A 591 -4.97 -1.15 2.19
CA LEU A 591 -4.52 -2.54 2.01
C LEU A 591 -4.67 -3.04 0.57
N LEU A 592 -5.30 -2.24 -0.30
CA LEU A 592 -5.15 -2.25 -1.75
C LEU A 592 -4.04 -1.27 -2.15
#